data_AF-E4YI38-F1
#
_entry.id   AF-E4YI38-F1
#
_cell.length_a   1.000
_cell.length_b   1.000
_cell.length_c   1.000
_cell.angle_alpha   90.00
_cell.angle_beta   90.00
_cell.angle_gamma   90.00
#
_symmetry.space_group_name_H-M   'P 1'
#
loop_
_entity.id
_entity.type
_entity.pdbx_description
1 polymer ?
#
loop_
_entity_poly.entity_id
_entity_poly.type
_entity_poly.pdbx_seq_one_letter_code
_entity_poly.pdbx_strand_id
1 'polypeptide(L)'
;MENIDGVKRKQKPFLGQKAPTGYVPGLGRGATGFTTRSDIGPARDISDPTDDRHAAPGERTVGDQLRKQLLEDSDEEDLNDTNFDEFNGYMNINLFRGSAYDKDDKEADEIYESIDSKMDERRKIYREKKEQEMLQKYRDERPKIQEQFSDLKRELKGVSHDEWINIPEVGDGRNR
;
A
#
# COMPACT_ATOMS: atom_id res chain seq x y z
N MET A 1 -11.20 -15.39 -26.78
CA MET A 1 -10.13 -15.59 -25.78
C MET A 1 -9.18 -16.58 -26.39
N GLU A 2 -8.17 -16.06 -27.07
CA GLU A 2 -7.14 -16.87 -27.73
C GLU A 2 -6.21 -17.45 -26.66
N ASN A 3 -5.96 -18.75 -26.80
CA ASN A 3 -5.18 -19.54 -25.86
C ASN A 3 -3.70 -19.28 -26.14
N ILE A 4 -3.06 -18.54 -25.23
CA ILE A 4 -1.60 -18.48 -25.10
C ILE A 4 -1.30 -19.43 -23.92
N ASP A 5 -0.36 -20.35 -24.10
CA ASP A 5 0.00 -21.46 -23.19
C ASP A 5 -0.82 -22.74 -23.39
N GLY A 6 -0.21 -23.75 -24.01
CA GLY A 6 -0.71 -25.12 -24.19
C GLY A 6 -0.95 -25.92 -22.89
N VAL A 7 -1.09 -25.28 -21.74
CA VAL A 7 -1.56 -25.87 -20.49
C VAL A 7 -2.89 -25.22 -20.12
N LYS A 8 -4.00 -25.96 -20.33
CA LYS A 8 -5.32 -25.57 -19.80
C LYS A 8 -5.28 -25.61 -18.27
N ARG A 9 -4.74 -24.58 -17.64
CA ARG A 9 -4.94 -24.33 -16.22
C ARG A 9 -6.44 -24.13 -16.06
N LYS A 10 -7.13 -25.06 -15.39
CA LYS A 10 -8.53 -24.86 -15.01
C LYS A 10 -8.57 -23.61 -14.15
N GLN A 11 -9.02 -22.49 -14.72
CA GLN A 11 -9.29 -21.27 -13.98
C GLN A 11 -10.16 -21.65 -12.79
N LYS A 12 -9.73 -21.25 -11.60
CA LYS A 12 -10.52 -21.53 -10.40
C LYS A 12 -11.88 -20.87 -10.59
N PRO A 13 -13.00 -21.55 -10.28
CA PRO A 13 -14.34 -21.10 -10.67
C PRO A 13 -14.71 -19.73 -10.08
N PHE A 14 -14.02 -19.30 -9.02
CA PHE A 14 -14.22 -18.02 -8.35
C PHE A 14 -13.41 -16.87 -8.96
N LEU A 15 -12.34 -17.14 -9.71
CA LEU A 15 -11.55 -16.08 -10.34
C LEU A 15 -12.34 -15.52 -11.54
N GLY A 16 -12.66 -14.22 -11.50
CA GLY A 16 -13.46 -13.55 -12.54
C GLY A 16 -14.97 -13.50 -12.26
N GLN A 17 -15.46 -14.14 -11.20
CA GLN A 17 -16.82 -13.89 -10.71
C GLN A 17 -16.85 -12.57 -9.94
N LYS A 18 -17.93 -11.80 -10.07
CA LYS A 18 -18.15 -10.62 -9.23
C LYS A 18 -18.30 -11.08 -7.78
N ALA A 19 -17.82 -10.27 -6.85
CA ALA A 19 -18.04 -10.50 -5.43
C ALA A 19 -19.55 -10.69 -5.17
N PRO A 20 -19.96 -11.70 -4.37
CA PRO A 20 -21.36 -11.89 -4.01
C PRO A 20 -21.95 -10.62 -3.37
N THR A 21 -23.19 -10.31 -3.69
CA THR A 21 -23.90 -9.15 -3.11
C THR A 21 -23.99 -9.30 -1.59
N GLY A 22 -23.56 -8.28 -0.85
CA GLY A 22 -23.54 -8.29 0.63
C GLY A 22 -22.36 -9.04 1.26
N TYR A 23 -21.37 -9.49 0.47
CA TYR A 23 -20.15 -10.08 1.01
C TYR A 23 -19.34 -9.04 1.81
N VAL A 24 -19.15 -9.30 3.10
CA VAL A 24 -18.19 -8.59 3.95
C VAL A 24 -16.93 -9.46 4.06
N PRO A 25 -15.75 -8.98 3.63
CA PRO A 25 -14.51 -9.73 3.72
C PRO A 25 -14.21 -10.12 5.17
N GLY A 26 -13.93 -11.40 5.42
CA GLY A 26 -13.68 -11.90 6.78
C GLY A 26 -14.88 -12.41 7.53
N LEU A 27 -16.01 -11.74 7.40
CA LEU A 27 -17.22 -12.12 8.13
C LEU A 27 -17.78 -13.47 7.63
N GLY A 28 -17.90 -13.65 6.31
CA GLY A 28 -18.42 -14.88 5.71
C GLY A 28 -17.53 -16.12 5.88
N ARG A 29 -16.25 -15.93 6.26
CA ARG A 29 -15.33 -17.03 6.62
C ARG A 29 -15.27 -17.30 8.14
N GLY A 30 -16.07 -16.58 8.93
CA GLY A 30 -16.04 -16.66 10.39
C GLY A 30 -14.77 -16.06 11.02
N ALA A 31 -14.05 -15.18 10.31
CA ALA A 31 -12.88 -14.52 10.88
C ALA A 31 -13.32 -13.35 11.75
N THR A 32 -13.02 -13.48 13.04
CA THR A 32 -13.10 -12.41 14.02
C THR A 32 -11.67 -12.00 14.39
N GLY A 33 -11.38 -10.70 14.45
CA GLY A 33 -10.10 -10.22 14.97
C GLY A 33 -9.90 -10.67 16.42
N PHE A 34 -8.67 -10.95 16.81
CA PHE A 34 -8.37 -11.25 18.22
C PHE A 34 -8.64 -9.97 19.03
N THR A 35 -9.56 -10.05 19.98
CA THR A 35 -9.83 -8.94 20.89
C THR A 35 -8.65 -8.81 21.84
N THR A 36 -7.90 -7.71 21.75
CA THR A 36 -6.83 -7.41 22.71
C THR A 36 -7.43 -6.76 23.96
N ARG A 37 -6.65 -6.68 25.03
CA ARG A 37 -7.07 -6.00 26.28
C ARG A 37 -7.47 -4.54 26.06
N SER A 38 -6.94 -3.90 25.00
CA SER A 38 -7.29 -2.53 24.62
C SER A 38 -8.69 -2.43 24.01
N ASP A 39 -9.18 -3.47 23.33
CA ASP A 39 -10.48 -3.49 22.64
C ASP A 39 -11.68 -3.74 23.57
N ILE A 40 -11.44 -4.38 24.72
CA ILE A 40 -12.50 -4.86 25.62
C ILE A 40 -12.87 -3.82 26.70
N GLY A 41 -12.07 -2.76 26.86
CA GLY A 41 -12.26 -1.77 27.93
C GLY A 41 -12.09 -2.38 29.35
N PRO A 42 -12.34 -1.58 30.42
CA PRO A 42 -12.30 -2.11 31.80
C PRO A 42 -13.29 -3.26 31.93
N ALA A 43 -12.82 -4.36 32.53
CA ALA A 43 -13.43 -5.69 32.51
C ALA A 43 -14.97 -5.66 32.61
N ARG A 44 -15.63 -6.26 31.61
CA ARG A 44 -17.07 -6.54 31.64
C ARG A 44 -17.40 -7.32 32.91
N ASP A 45 -18.48 -6.92 33.58
CA ASP A 45 -19.02 -7.67 34.72
C ASP A 45 -19.51 -9.04 34.22
N ILE A 46 -19.32 -10.09 35.03
CA ILE A 46 -19.64 -11.50 34.67
C ILE A 46 -21.15 -11.70 34.45
N SER A 47 -21.97 -10.73 34.86
CA SER A 47 -23.41 -10.67 34.65
C SER A 47 -23.86 -10.10 33.29
N ASP A 48 -22.93 -9.62 32.47
CA ASP A 48 -23.24 -9.03 31.17
C ASP A 48 -23.61 -10.13 30.16
N PRO A 49 -24.82 -10.11 29.57
CA PRO A 49 -25.24 -11.12 28.61
C PRO A 49 -24.21 -11.24 27.49
N THR A 50 -23.98 -12.47 27.04
CA THR A 50 -23.12 -12.75 25.89
C THR A 50 -23.57 -11.86 24.74
N ASP A 51 -22.67 -10.96 24.36
CA ASP A 51 -22.87 -9.98 23.31
C ASP A 51 -23.27 -10.67 22.00
N ASP A 52 -24.56 -10.60 21.68
CA ASP A 52 -25.16 -10.93 20.39
C ASP A 52 -24.63 -9.95 19.31
N ARG A 53 -23.31 -9.96 19.11
CA ARG A 53 -22.62 -9.30 17.99
C ARG A 53 -22.98 -9.93 16.64
N HIS A 54 -23.82 -10.97 16.63
CA HIS A 54 -24.65 -11.32 15.50
C HIS A 54 -25.93 -10.49 15.55
N ALA A 55 -25.86 -9.28 14.98
CA ALA A 55 -27.08 -8.57 14.62
C ALA A 55 -28.00 -9.52 13.85
N ALA A 56 -29.26 -9.62 14.26
CA ALA A 56 -30.27 -10.33 13.49
C ALA A 56 -30.24 -9.82 12.04
N PRO A 57 -30.34 -10.71 11.04
CA PRO A 57 -30.24 -10.31 9.64
C PRO A 57 -31.41 -9.38 9.31
N GLY A 58 -31.16 -8.08 9.18
CA GLY A 58 -32.16 -7.12 8.71
C GLY A 58 -32.03 -5.66 9.16
N GLU A 59 -31.33 -5.34 10.25
CA GLU A 59 -31.44 -3.98 10.84
C GLU A 59 -30.35 -2.97 10.46
N ARG A 60 -29.37 -3.34 9.62
CA ARG A 60 -28.37 -2.38 9.13
C ARG A 60 -28.31 -2.43 7.61
N THR A 61 -28.76 -1.36 6.96
CA THR A 61 -28.71 -1.27 5.50
C THR A 61 -27.24 -1.23 5.05
N VAL A 62 -26.95 -1.95 3.96
CA VAL A 62 -25.60 -2.14 3.41
C VAL A 62 -24.92 -0.79 3.06
N GLY A 63 -25.70 0.27 2.83
CA GLY A 63 -25.22 1.61 2.50
C GLY A 63 -24.51 2.34 3.65
N ASP A 64 -25.00 2.18 4.88
CA ASP A 64 -24.40 2.87 6.05
C ASP A 64 -23.09 2.21 6.50
N GLN A 65 -22.98 0.89 6.35
CA GLN A 65 -21.74 0.15 6.66
C GLN A 65 -20.67 0.38 5.60
N LEU A 66 -21.04 0.44 4.32
CA LEU A 66 -20.12 0.73 3.24
C LEU A 66 -19.56 2.16 3.34
N ARG A 67 -20.42 3.13 3.69
CA ARG A 67 -19.98 4.52 3.88
C ARG A 67 -19.05 4.67 5.08
N LYS A 68 -19.28 3.92 6.16
CA LYS A 68 -18.41 3.91 7.34
C LYS A 68 -17.07 3.20 7.07
N GLN A 69 -17.08 2.05 6.39
CA GLN A 69 -15.84 1.37 5.95
C GLN A 69 -15.00 2.21 5.00
N LEU A 70 -15.62 2.91 4.03
CA LEU A 70 -14.87 3.80 3.13
C LEU A 70 -14.29 5.05 3.81
N LEU A 71 -14.81 5.43 4.98
CA LEU A 71 -14.28 6.52 5.80
C LEU A 71 -13.22 6.00 6.80
N GLU A 72 -13.39 4.78 7.33
CA GLU A 72 -12.42 4.14 8.24
C GLU A 72 -11.17 3.63 7.50
N ASP A 73 -11.30 3.07 6.29
CA ASP A 73 -10.16 2.56 5.49
C ASP A 73 -9.19 3.68 5.05
N SER A 74 -9.61 4.95 5.10
CA SER A 74 -8.74 6.11 4.81
C SER A 74 -8.03 6.68 6.04
N ASP A 75 -8.47 6.30 7.24
CA ASP A 75 -7.97 6.80 8.53
C ASP A 75 -7.22 5.72 9.33
N GLU A 76 -7.09 4.51 8.79
CA GLU A 76 -6.37 3.41 9.44
C GLU A 76 -4.86 3.71 9.41
N GLU A 77 -4.33 4.12 10.56
CA GLU A 77 -2.92 4.42 10.74
C GLU A 77 -2.06 3.22 10.29
N ASP A 78 -1.13 3.44 9.36
CA ASP A 78 -0.20 2.40 8.89
C ASP A 78 0.83 2.10 9.99
N LEU A 79 0.43 1.29 10.97
CA LEU A 79 1.21 0.93 12.15
C LEU A 79 2.18 -0.23 11.89
N ASN A 80 2.50 -0.52 10.63
CA ASN A 80 3.48 -1.55 10.27
C ASN A 80 4.90 -1.11 10.63
N ASP A 81 5.76 -2.06 11.00
CA ASP A 81 7.18 -1.85 11.30
C ASP A 81 7.94 -1.21 10.12
N THR A 82 7.48 -1.39 8.88
CA THR A 82 8.07 -0.72 7.71
C THR A 82 7.84 0.78 7.69
N ASN A 83 6.78 1.24 8.36
CA ASN A 83 6.43 2.65 8.51
C ASN A 83 7.01 3.26 9.80
N PHE A 84 7.54 2.42 10.70
CA PHE A 84 8.16 2.84 11.96
C PHE A 84 9.68 2.98 11.82
N ASP A 85 10.21 4.12 12.27
CA ASP A 85 11.63 4.36 12.48
C ASP A 85 11.91 4.62 13.97
N GLU A 86 13.03 4.14 14.49
CA GLU A 86 13.35 4.26 15.91
C GLU A 86 13.57 5.72 16.34
N PHE A 87 14.09 6.56 15.44
CA PHE A 87 14.35 7.96 15.74
C PHE A 87 13.11 8.85 15.51
N ASN A 88 12.45 8.71 14.36
CA ASN A 88 11.32 9.57 13.97
C ASN A 88 9.94 9.01 14.36
N GLY A 89 9.87 7.78 14.88
CA GLY A 89 8.62 7.07 15.13
C GLY A 89 7.94 6.61 13.84
N TYR A 90 6.60 6.48 13.86
CA TYR A 90 5.84 6.26 12.63
C TYR A 90 5.97 7.47 11.69
N MET A 91 6.10 7.23 10.39
CA MET A 91 6.13 8.31 9.38
C MET A 91 4.76 9.00 9.32
N ASN A 92 4.55 9.95 10.23
CA ASN A 92 3.27 10.63 10.48
C ASN A 92 3.00 11.76 9.46
N ILE A 93 2.89 11.42 8.17
CA ILE A 93 2.55 12.41 7.11
C ILE A 93 1.07 12.87 7.24
N ASN A 94 0.21 12.05 7.84
CA ASN A 94 -1.24 12.27 7.81
C ASN A 94 -1.81 12.91 9.09
N LEU A 95 -1.04 12.97 10.19
CA LEU A 95 -1.54 13.37 11.52
C LEU A 95 -2.18 14.78 11.55
N PHE A 96 -1.60 15.74 10.82
CA PHE A 96 -2.09 17.13 10.80
C PHE A 96 -2.85 17.50 9.50
N ARG A 97 -2.96 16.57 8.54
CA ARG A 97 -3.65 16.85 7.26
C ARG A 97 -5.18 16.75 7.34
N GLY A 98 -5.70 16.16 8.42
CA GLY A 98 -7.14 16.02 8.65
C GLY A 98 -7.81 17.25 9.26
N SER A 99 -7.05 18.22 9.78
CA SER A 99 -7.59 19.47 10.32
C SER A 99 -7.89 20.48 9.21
N ALA A 100 -8.83 21.40 9.47
CA ALA A 100 -9.11 22.50 8.56
C ALA A 100 -7.82 23.31 8.34
N TYR A 101 -7.49 23.54 7.06
CA TYR A 101 -6.32 24.32 6.65
C TYR A 101 -6.82 25.61 6.00
N ASP A 102 -6.56 26.73 6.64
CA ASP A 102 -7.04 28.04 6.22
C ASP A 102 -5.93 28.89 5.58
N LYS A 103 -6.26 30.16 5.32
CA LYS A 103 -5.32 31.08 4.67
C LYS A 103 -4.19 31.49 5.61
N ASP A 104 -4.47 31.55 6.91
CA ASP A 104 -3.50 31.95 7.93
C ASP A 104 -2.50 30.81 8.17
N ASP A 105 -2.95 29.56 8.12
CA ASP A 105 -2.10 28.36 8.13
C ASP A 105 -1.11 28.37 6.95
N LYS A 106 -1.58 28.73 5.74
CA LYS A 106 -0.73 28.84 4.55
C LYS A 106 0.33 29.93 4.68
N GLU A 107 -0.05 31.10 5.21
CA GLU A 107 0.90 32.19 5.45
C GLU A 107 1.93 31.78 6.51
N ALA A 108 1.50 31.07 7.57
CA ALA A 108 2.41 30.54 8.57
C ALA A 108 3.41 29.55 7.97
N ASP A 109 2.96 28.57 7.17
CA ASP A 109 3.82 27.61 6.48
C ASP A 109 4.85 28.30 5.59
N GLU A 110 4.44 29.31 4.81
CA GLU A 110 5.34 30.10 3.97
C GLU A 110 6.41 30.83 4.79
N ILE A 111 6.05 31.40 5.95
CA ILE A 111 6.99 32.06 6.85
C ILE A 111 7.97 31.05 7.45
N TYR A 112 7.49 29.92 7.98
CA TYR A 112 8.35 28.89 8.59
C TYR A 112 9.30 28.26 7.56
N GLU A 113 8.81 27.94 6.36
CA GLU A 113 9.65 27.42 5.27
C GLU A 113 10.74 28.42 4.86
N SER A 114 10.42 29.72 4.85
CA SER A 114 11.41 30.78 4.56
C SER A 114 12.51 30.86 5.62
N ILE A 115 12.17 30.63 6.89
CA ILE A 115 13.13 30.62 8.01
C ILE A 115 14.08 29.43 7.85
N ASP A 116 13.55 28.22 7.65
CA ASP A 116 14.35 27.01 7.46
C ASP A 116 15.26 27.10 6.23
N SER A 117 14.71 27.60 5.12
CA SER A 117 15.48 27.86 3.91
C SER A 117 16.67 28.78 4.18
N LYS A 118 16.45 29.89 4.89
CA LYS A 118 17.51 30.85 5.26
C LYS A 118 18.54 30.26 6.23
N MET A 119 18.11 29.39 7.14
CA MET A 119 19.03 28.70 8.04
C MET A 119 19.97 27.76 7.27
N ASP A 120 19.47 27.12 6.21
CA ASP A 120 20.24 26.21 5.37
C ASP A 120 21.15 26.89 4.33
N GLU A 121 20.85 28.13 3.93
CA GLU A 121 21.60 28.89 2.90
C GLU A 121 23.11 28.90 3.11
N ARG A 122 23.59 29.00 4.36
CA ARG A 122 25.03 29.18 4.67
C ARG A 122 25.92 28.05 4.15
N ARG A 123 25.39 26.83 4.00
CA ARG A 123 26.14 25.66 3.49
C ARG A 123 25.41 24.93 2.37
N LYS A 124 24.29 25.46 1.89
CA LYS A 124 23.43 24.83 0.89
C LYS A 124 24.21 24.35 -0.33
N ILE A 125 24.94 25.24 -0.98
CA ILE A 125 25.71 24.92 -2.20
C ILE A 125 26.73 23.79 -1.96
N TYR A 126 27.46 23.82 -0.85
CA TYR A 126 28.45 22.79 -0.54
C TYR A 126 27.78 21.45 -0.18
N ARG A 127 26.71 21.49 0.63
CA ARG A 127 25.94 20.32 1.05
C ARG A 127 25.32 19.62 -0.16
N GLU A 128 24.60 20.36 -0.99
CA GLU A 128 23.95 19.85 -2.20
C GLU A 128 24.97 19.34 -3.21
N LYS A 129 26.06 20.07 -3.47
CA LYS A 129 27.11 19.60 -4.38
C LYS A 129 27.73 18.28 -3.89
N LYS A 130 28.06 18.20 -2.60
CA LYS A 130 28.63 16.98 -2.01
C LYS A 130 27.63 15.83 -2.04
N GLU A 131 26.36 16.09 -1.74
CA GLU A 131 25.29 15.09 -1.79
C GLU A 131 25.08 14.58 -3.22
N GLN A 132 25.08 15.48 -4.22
CA GLN A 132 24.99 15.11 -5.62
C GLN A 132 26.19 14.27 -6.07
N GLU A 133 27.42 14.68 -5.75
CA GLU A 133 28.62 13.91 -6.09
C GLU A 133 28.62 12.53 -5.41
N MET A 134 28.21 12.44 -4.14
CA MET A 134 28.10 11.17 -3.42
C MET A 134 27.00 10.28 -4.00
N LEU A 135 25.84 10.86 -4.35
CA LEU A 135 24.73 10.12 -4.95
C LEU A 135 25.09 9.62 -6.36
N GLN A 136 25.79 10.42 -7.15
CA GLN A 136 26.30 10.01 -8.46
C GLN A 136 27.29 8.86 -8.32
N LYS A 137 28.32 9.01 -7.48
CA LYS A 137 29.27 7.92 -7.20
C LYS A 137 28.58 6.66 -6.71
N TYR A 138 27.61 6.78 -5.81
CA TYR A 138 26.85 5.64 -5.32
C TYR A 138 26.05 4.95 -6.42
N ARG A 139 25.43 5.72 -7.34
CA ARG A 139 24.73 5.16 -8.51
C ARG A 139 25.68 4.50 -9.49
N ASP A 140 26.87 5.05 -9.69
CA ASP A 140 27.89 4.48 -10.56
C ASP A 140 28.49 3.19 -9.95
N GLU A 141 28.72 3.17 -8.63
CA GLU A 141 29.25 2.01 -7.89
C GLU A 141 28.20 0.91 -7.70
N ARG A 142 26.94 1.29 -7.46
CA ARG A 142 25.82 0.39 -7.18
C ARG A 142 24.58 0.81 -7.96
N PRO A 143 24.58 0.64 -9.29
CA PRO A 143 23.42 0.96 -10.12
C PRO A 143 22.22 0.11 -9.70
N LYS A 144 21.01 0.68 -9.75
CA LYS A 144 19.80 -0.09 -9.44
C LYS A 144 19.66 -1.24 -10.43
N ILE A 145 19.09 -2.36 -9.99
CA ILE A 145 18.90 -3.57 -10.83
C ILE A 145 18.20 -3.21 -12.15
N GLN A 146 17.15 -2.39 -12.09
CA GLN A 146 16.44 -1.93 -13.29
C GLN A 146 17.27 -1.04 -14.23
N GLU A 147 18.27 -0.32 -13.73
CA GLU A 147 19.17 0.52 -14.54
C GLU A 147 20.18 -0.35 -15.29
N GLN A 148 20.68 -1.42 -14.65
CA GLN A 148 21.57 -2.41 -15.25
C GLN A 148 20.95 -3.13 -16.46
N PHE A 149 19.62 -3.28 -16.47
CA PHE A 149 18.87 -3.94 -17.55
C PHE A 149 18.08 -2.97 -18.43
N SER A 150 18.34 -1.65 -18.31
CA SER A 150 17.58 -0.63 -19.05
C SER A 150 17.82 -0.70 -20.56
N ASP A 151 19.01 -1.10 -20.98
CA ASP A 151 19.41 -1.36 -22.35
C ASP A 151 18.73 -2.62 -22.92
N LEU A 152 18.79 -3.75 -22.20
CA LEU A 152 18.09 -4.99 -22.59
C LEU A 152 16.58 -4.77 -22.65
N LYS A 153 16.01 -4.01 -21.71
CA LYS A 153 14.58 -3.64 -21.74
C LYS A 153 14.23 -2.80 -22.97
N ARG A 154 15.14 -1.94 -23.44
CA ARG A 154 14.95 -1.16 -24.68
C ARG A 154 15.03 -2.06 -25.91
N GLU A 155 15.95 -3.02 -25.94
CA GLU A 155 16.05 -4.02 -27.01
C GLU A 155 14.82 -4.93 -27.07
N LEU A 156 14.27 -5.30 -25.91
CA LEU A 156 13.05 -6.10 -25.80
C LEU A 156 11.83 -5.49 -26.51
N LYS A 157 11.82 -4.17 -26.72
CA LYS A 157 10.78 -3.48 -27.50
C LYS A 157 10.73 -3.95 -28.97
N GLY A 158 11.86 -4.44 -29.51
CA GLY A 158 11.94 -4.93 -30.88
C GLY A 158 11.27 -6.29 -31.11
N VAL A 159 10.99 -7.05 -30.04
CA VAL A 159 10.38 -8.37 -30.12
C VAL A 159 8.90 -8.24 -30.49
N SER A 160 8.51 -8.90 -31.58
CA SER A 160 7.14 -8.91 -32.10
C SER A 160 6.20 -9.73 -31.22
N HIS A 161 4.90 -9.46 -31.32
CA HIS A 161 3.90 -10.22 -30.56
C HIS A 161 3.91 -11.71 -30.89
N ASP A 162 4.16 -12.08 -32.16
CA ASP A 162 4.24 -13.48 -32.57
C ASP A 162 5.44 -14.20 -31.93
N GLU A 163 6.58 -13.51 -31.78
CA GLU A 163 7.74 -14.04 -31.05
C GLU A 163 7.44 -14.22 -29.56
N TRP A 164 6.63 -13.33 -28.96
CA TRP A 164 6.17 -13.47 -27.57
C TRP A 164 5.26 -14.70 -27.36
N ILE A 165 4.40 -15.01 -28.32
CA ILE A 165 3.49 -16.18 -28.24
C ILE A 165 4.27 -17.50 -28.37
N ASN A 166 5.38 -17.49 -29.13
CA ASN A 166 6.16 -18.69 -29.44
C ASN A 166 7.31 -18.96 -28.46
N ILE A 167 7.37 -18.27 -27.31
CA ILE A 167 8.36 -18.56 -26.27
C ILE A 167 8.10 -19.97 -25.72
N PRO A 168 9.09 -20.89 -25.78
CA PRO A 168 8.90 -22.25 -25.27
C PRO A 168 8.81 -22.27 -23.75
N GLU A 169 7.98 -23.17 -23.24
CA GLU A 169 7.84 -23.39 -21.80
C GLU A 169 9.03 -24.19 -21.24
N VAL A 170 9.35 -23.98 -19.97
CA VAL A 170 10.50 -24.63 -19.29
C VAL A 170 10.46 -26.17 -19.30
N GLY A 171 9.30 -26.78 -19.58
CA GLY A 171 9.10 -28.23 -19.67
C GLY A 171 9.32 -28.84 -21.06
N ASP A 172 9.37 -28.05 -22.12
CA ASP A 172 9.45 -28.54 -23.52
C ASP A 172 10.83 -29.15 -23.83
N GLY A 173 11.89 -28.64 -23.19
CA GLY A 173 13.26 -29.15 -23.34
C GLY A 173 13.58 -30.45 -22.58
N ARG A 174 12.64 -31.00 -21.78
CA ARG A 174 12.92 -32.12 -20.85
C ARG A 174 12.82 -33.52 -21.46
N ASN A 175 12.68 -33.61 -22.78
CA ASN A 175 12.70 -34.86 -23.56
C ASN A 175 13.85 -34.84 -24.59
N ARG A 176 15.10 -34.65 -24.13
CA ARG A 176 16.32 -35.04 -24.87
C ARG A 176 17.17 -35.96 -24.02
#